data_AF-A0A4V1SDQ2-F1
#
_entry.id   AF-A0A4V1SDQ2-F1
#
_cell.length_a   1.000
_cell.length_b   1.000
_cell.length_c   1.000
_cell.angle_alpha   90.00
_cell.angle_beta   90.00
_cell.angle_gamma   90.00
#
_symmetry.space_group_name_H-M   'P 1'
#
loop_
_entity.id
_entity.type
_entity.pdbx_description
1 polymer ?
#
loop_
_entity_poly.entity_id
_entity_poly.type
_entity_poly.pdbx_seq_one_letter_code
_entity_poly.pdbx_strand_id
1 'polypeptide(L)'
;MRKPGDTLQLLHTCLEQTVQALQATGIATETELARMQAHFERSVNEGEPLDLLEILARVQGAEEEYVGIEVARITHAVSMVIHPSPPLVPFAGKLIAPSAFYESFDQLHHTARALLSPILFAEDTDAVGTGALNPIAARIMADEILAGVNRRFGIKPFVTSVRMDYESWSFLTRKHFGL
;
A
#
# COMPACT_ATOMS: atom_id res chain seq x y z
N MET A 1 -19.05 -7.78 -11.71
CA MET A 1 -18.93 -6.69 -10.70
C MET A 1 -18.26 -7.28 -9.47
N ARG A 2 -17.07 -6.80 -9.09
CA ARG A 2 -16.40 -7.22 -7.84
C ARG A 2 -17.27 -6.77 -6.66
N LYS A 3 -17.55 -7.66 -5.71
CA LYS A 3 -18.15 -7.24 -4.45
C LYS A 3 -17.07 -6.46 -3.67
N PRO A 4 -17.44 -5.35 -3.02
CA PRO A 4 -16.51 -4.55 -2.26
C PRO A 4 -16.34 -5.17 -0.87
N GLY A 5 -15.14 -5.05 -0.30
CA GLY A 5 -14.93 -5.40 1.10
C GLY A 5 -14.52 -6.84 1.39
N ASP A 6 -14.07 -7.60 0.38
CA ASP A 6 -13.23 -8.76 0.68
C ASP A 6 -11.78 -8.31 0.79
N THR A 7 -11.44 -7.71 1.93
CA THR A 7 -10.08 -7.24 2.23
C THR A 7 -9.06 -8.36 2.05
N LEU A 8 -9.43 -9.62 2.33
CA LEU A 8 -8.57 -10.78 2.11
C LEU A 8 -8.28 -10.99 0.61
N GLN A 9 -9.31 -10.91 -0.24
CA GLN A 9 -9.12 -10.98 -1.69
C GLN A 9 -8.20 -9.85 -2.21
N LEU A 10 -8.31 -8.64 -1.66
CA LEU A 10 -7.43 -7.53 -2.02
C LEU A 10 -5.98 -7.79 -1.60
N LEU A 11 -5.76 -8.34 -0.41
CA LEU A 11 -4.43 -8.74 0.08
C LEU A 11 -3.81 -9.82 -0.81
N HIS A 12 -4.57 -10.85 -1.19
CA HIS A 12 -4.10 -11.86 -2.14
C HIS A 12 -3.77 -11.27 -3.50
N THR A 13 -4.62 -10.37 -4.02
CA THR A 13 -4.36 -9.68 -5.29
C THR A 13 -3.06 -8.87 -5.20
N CYS A 14 -2.84 -8.16 -4.09
CA CYS A 14 -1.64 -7.38 -3.83
C CYS A 14 -0.40 -8.29 -3.81
N LEU A 15 -0.46 -9.40 -3.07
CA LEU A 15 0.61 -10.40 -3.00
C LEU A 15 0.98 -10.93 -4.40
N GLU A 16 0.00 -11.42 -5.15
CA GLU A 16 0.21 -12.01 -6.48
C GLU A 16 0.86 -11.00 -7.43
N GLN A 17 0.31 -9.79 -7.51
CA GLN A 17 0.83 -8.74 -8.39
C GLN A 17 2.22 -8.27 -7.97
N THR A 18 2.50 -8.18 -6.67
CA THR A 18 3.81 -7.79 -6.16
C THR A 18 4.86 -8.86 -6.43
N VAL A 19 4.53 -10.14 -6.23
CA VAL A 19 5.43 -11.25 -6.58
C VAL A 19 5.74 -11.23 -8.07
N GLN A 20 4.75 -11.05 -8.94
CA GLN A 20 4.96 -10.93 -10.39
C GLN A 20 5.87 -9.77 -10.76
N ALA A 21 5.68 -8.60 -10.15
CA ALA A 21 6.53 -7.44 -10.38
C ALA A 21 7.98 -7.69 -9.90
N LEU A 22 8.15 -8.29 -8.72
CA LEU A 22 9.47 -8.63 -8.19
C LEU A 22 10.19 -9.64 -9.10
N GLN A 23 9.51 -10.67 -9.59
CA GLN A 23 10.03 -11.61 -10.57
C GLN A 23 10.47 -10.92 -11.86
N ALA A 24 9.65 -10.02 -12.39
CA ALA A 24 9.95 -9.26 -13.61
C ALA A 24 11.18 -8.35 -13.47
N THR A 25 11.46 -7.85 -12.27
CA THR A 25 12.65 -7.03 -11.99
C THR A 25 13.93 -7.83 -11.79
N GLY A 26 13.81 -9.13 -11.46
CA GLY A 26 14.96 -9.97 -11.08
C GLY A 26 15.63 -9.55 -9.76
N ILE A 27 14.98 -8.74 -8.93
CA ILE A 27 15.56 -8.18 -7.69
C ILE A 27 15.58 -9.18 -6.52
N ALA A 28 14.82 -10.27 -6.64
CA ALA A 28 14.65 -11.29 -5.62
C ALA A 28 14.71 -12.69 -6.22
N THR A 29 15.28 -13.63 -5.47
CA THR A 29 15.32 -15.05 -5.82
C THR A 29 14.00 -15.74 -5.48
N GLU A 30 13.74 -16.91 -6.08
CA GLU A 30 12.55 -17.71 -5.76
C GLU A 30 12.46 -18.06 -4.27
N THR A 31 13.60 -18.34 -3.63
CA THR A 31 13.66 -18.64 -2.19
C THR A 31 13.28 -17.43 -1.34
N GLU A 32 13.73 -16.23 -1.71
CA GLU A 32 13.38 -14.99 -1.01
C GLU A 32 11.90 -14.66 -1.19
N LEU A 33 11.36 -14.84 -2.40
CA LEU A 33 9.94 -14.64 -2.69
C LEU A 33 9.04 -15.62 -1.92
N ALA A 34 9.46 -16.89 -1.80
CA ALA A 34 8.72 -17.89 -1.03
C ALA A 34 8.71 -17.56 0.48
N ARG A 35 9.84 -17.08 1.02
CA ARG A 35 9.92 -16.61 2.40
C ARG A 35 9.04 -15.38 2.62
N MET A 36 9.13 -14.39 1.74
CA MET A 36 8.30 -13.19 1.79
C MET A 36 6.80 -13.53 1.81
N GLN A 37 6.36 -14.42 0.92
CA GLN A 37 4.98 -14.91 0.88
C GLN A 37 4.56 -15.57 2.20
N ALA A 38 5.36 -16.50 2.71
CA ALA A 38 5.05 -17.18 3.97
C ALA A 38 4.99 -16.22 5.18
N HIS A 39 5.85 -15.20 5.22
CA HIS A 39 5.81 -14.16 6.24
C HIS A 39 4.54 -13.30 6.13
N PHE A 40 4.18 -12.89 4.92
CA PHE A 40 2.98 -12.08 4.67
C PHE A 40 1.70 -12.85 5.05
N GLU A 41 1.57 -14.10 4.62
CA GLU A 41 0.40 -14.93 4.95
C GLU A 41 0.24 -15.12 6.46
N ARG A 42 1.35 -15.32 7.19
CA ARG A 42 1.33 -15.38 8.65
C ARG A 42 0.82 -14.08 9.27
N SER A 43 1.38 -12.96 8.83
CA SER A 43 1.01 -11.61 9.30
C SER A 43 -0.47 -11.30 9.06
N VAL A 44 -1.01 -11.67 7.89
CA VAL A 44 -2.43 -11.53 7.58
C VAL A 44 -3.30 -12.38 8.52
N ASN A 45 -2.91 -13.62 8.80
CA ASN A 45 -3.65 -14.51 9.72
C ASN A 45 -3.62 -14.03 11.18
N GLU A 46 -2.54 -13.36 11.59
CA GLU A 46 -2.36 -12.79 12.93
C GLU A 46 -3.05 -11.41 13.09
N GLY A 47 -3.50 -10.80 11.98
CA GLY A 47 -4.12 -9.47 12.00
C GLY A 47 -3.11 -8.34 12.20
N GLU A 48 -1.82 -8.61 11.96
CA GLU A 48 -0.70 -7.67 12.08
C GLU A 48 -0.19 -7.33 10.67
N PRO A 49 -0.77 -6.35 9.97
CA PRO A 49 -0.44 -6.09 8.57
C PRO A 49 1.03 -5.69 8.42
N LEU A 50 1.71 -6.27 7.43
CA LEU A 50 3.10 -5.97 7.05
C LEU A 50 3.18 -5.65 5.56
N ASP A 51 4.08 -4.72 5.18
CA ASP A 51 4.31 -4.38 3.77
C ASP A 51 5.23 -5.42 3.12
N LEU A 52 4.85 -5.90 1.94
CA LEU A 52 5.60 -6.92 1.20
C LEU A 52 7.04 -6.51 0.90
N LEU A 53 7.28 -5.23 0.59
CA LEU A 53 8.61 -4.75 0.23
C LEU A 53 9.49 -4.58 1.48
N GLU A 54 8.90 -4.24 2.62
CA GLU A 54 9.60 -4.26 3.91
C GLU A 54 9.97 -5.70 4.32
N ILE A 55 9.04 -6.66 4.19
CA ILE A 55 9.32 -8.08 4.43
C ILE A 55 10.49 -8.54 3.56
N LEU A 56 10.47 -8.22 2.25
CA LEU A 56 11.53 -8.61 1.35
C LEU A 56 12.88 -7.99 1.74
N ALA A 57 12.91 -6.70 2.09
CA ALA A 57 14.12 -6.03 2.56
C ALA A 57 14.73 -6.77 3.76
N ARG A 58 13.89 -7.16 4.74
CA ARG A 58 14.32 -7.94 5.91
C ARG A 58 14.76 -9.35 5.55
N VAL A 59 14.09 -10.01 4.61
CA VAL A 59 14.49 -11.35 4.08
C VAL A 59 15.85 -11.29 3.38
N GLN A 60 16.17 -10.17 2.73
CA GLN A 60 17.47 -9.91 2.09
C GLN A 60 18.57 -9.49 3.08
N GLY A 61 18.26 -9.45 4.38
CA GLY A 61 19.22 -9.20 5.45
C GLY A 61 19.41 -7.72 5.81
N ALA A 62 18.49 -6.83 5.40
CA ALA A 62 18.54 -5.45 5.85
C ALA A 62 18.32 -5.35 7.37
N GLU A 63 19.32 -4.83 8.07
CA GLU A 63 19.22 -4.47 9.49
C GLU A 63 18.34 -3.21 9.65
N GLU A 64 17.83 -2.97 10.85
CA GLU A 64 16.85 -1.89 11.12
C GLU A 64 17.30 -0.51 10.62
N GLU A 65 18.60 -0.19 10.76
CA GLU A 65 19.18 1.07 10.27
C GLU A 65 19.17 1.19 8.73
N TYR A 66 19.16 0.06 8.01
CA TYR A 66 19.28 -0.01 6.56
C TYR A 66 17.98 -0.40 5.84
N VAL A 67 16.91 -0.77 6.57
CA VAL A 67 15.62 -1.16 5.98
C VAL A 67 15.10 -0.09 5.02
N GLY A 68 15.16 1.19 5.41
CA GLY A 68 14.63 2.28 4.57
C GLY A 68 15.35 2.42 3.22
N ILE A 69 16.67 2.20 3.19
CA ILE A 69 17.47 2.24 1.95
C ILE A 69 17.09 1.08 1.04
N GLU A 70 16.97 -0.11 1.63
CA GLU A 70 16.66 -1.33 0.90
C GLU A 70 15.23 -1.31 0.34
N VAL A 71 14.26 -0.86 1.15
CA VAL A 71 12.89 -0.62 0.71
C VAL A 71 12.84 0.38 -0.45
N ALA A 72 13.62 1.47 -0.40
CA ALA A 72 13.67 2.44 -1.50
C ALA A 72 14.18 1.81 -2.81
N ARG A 73 15.22 0.97 -2.74
CA ARG A 73 15.76 0.22 -3.88
C ARG A 73 14.71 -0.72 -4.48
N ILE A 74 14.06 -1.51 -3.63
CA ILE A 74 13.02 -2.48 -4.05
C ILE A 74 11.81 -1.76 -4.64
N THR A 75 11.33 -0.72 -3.95
CA THR A 75 10.18 0.11 -4.38
C THR A 75 10.44 0.75 -5.74
N HIS A 76 11.65 1.25 -5.96
CA HIS A 76 12.03 1.79 -7.25
C HIS A 76 12.02 0.71 -8.34
N ALA A 77 12.61 -0.46 -8.11
CA ALA A 77 12.60 -1.56 -9.07
C ALA A 77 11.17 -1.98 -9.46
N VAL A 78 10.29 -2.21 -8.48
CA VAL A 78 8.88 -2.53 -8.73
C VAL A 78 8.20 -1.42 -9.53
N SER A 79 8.49 -0.15 -9.22
CA SER A 79 7.90 0.99 -9.94
C SER A 79 8.29 1.06 -11.43
N MET A 80 9.40 0.45 -11.83
CA MET A 80 9.89 0.45 -13.22
C MET A 80 9.15 -0.54 -14.12
N VAL A 81 8.54 -1.57 -13.55
CA VAL A 81 7.86 -2.65 -14.30
C VAL A 81 6.34 -2.55 -14.30
N ILE A 82 5.78 -1.56 -13.58
CA ILE A 82 4.34 -1.30 -13.52
C ILE A 82 3.96 -0.05 -14.31
N HIS A 83 2.81 -0.10 -14.98
CA HIS A 83 2.26 1.04 -15.69
C HIS A 83 0.77 1.27 -15.36
N PRO A 84 0.33 2.51 -15.10
CA PRO A 84 1.17 3.68 -14.81
C PRO A 84 1.96 3.50 -13.51
N SER A 85 3.14 4.11 -13.43
CA SER A 85 3.99 4.08 -12.24
C SER A 85 3.60 5.21 -11.29
N PRO A 86 3.21 4.92 -10.03
CA PRO A 86 2.89 5.97 -9.08
C PRO A 86 4.14 6.84 -8.78
N PRO A 87 4.03 8.18 -8.78
CA PRO A 87 5.16 9.07 -8.50
C PRO A 87 5.61 8.95 -7.05
N LEU A 88 6.89 9.21 -6.77
CA LEU A 88 7.42 9.25 -5.40
C LEU A 88 7.13 10.61 -4.76
N VAL A 89 6.56 10.61 -3.55
CA VAL A 89 6.29 11.81 -2.76
C VAL A 89 7.03 11.70 -1.41
N PRO A 90 8.19 12.36 -1.25
CA PRO A 90 9.06 12.18 -0.08
C PRO A 90 8.67 13.04 1.15
N PHE A 91 7.51 13.69 1.11
CA PHE A 91 7.03 14.60 2.16
C PHE A 91 5.65 14.25 2.69
N ALA A 92 5.10 13.10 2.28
CA ALA A 92 3.75 12.68 2.63
C ALA A 92 3.55 12.59 4.16
N GLY A 93 4.62 12.34 4.94
CA GLY A 93 4.59 12.31 6.41
C GLY A 93 4.07 13.58 7.09
N LYS A 94 4.10 14.74 6.39
CA LYS A 94 3.61 16.01 6.94
C LYS A 94 2.10 16.19 6.82
N LEU A 95 1.40 15.31 6.12
CA LEU A 95 -0.02 15.44 5.86
C LEU A 95 -0.86 15.06 7.09
N ILE A 96 -2.03 15.68 7.20
CA ILE A 96 -2.98 15.42 8.28
C ILE A 96 -3.86 14.24 7.87
N ALA A 97 -4.13 13.34 8.82
CA ALA A 97 -5.02 12.21 8.57
C ALA A 97 -6.42 12.75 8.22
N PRO A 98 -7.03 12.33 7.10
CA PRO A 98 -8.35 12.79 6.70
C PRO A 98 -9.44 12.06 7.49
N SER A 99 -9.51 12.28 8.81
CA SER A 99 -10.39 11.53 9.73
C SER A 99 -11.87 11.57 9.31
N ALA A 100 -12.37 12.72 8.87
CA ALA A 100 -13.76 12.85 8.40
C ALA A 100 -14.08 11.95 7.19
N PHE A 101 -13.08 11.71 6.33
CA PHE A 101 -13.23 10.76 5.23
C PHE A 101 -13.32 9.34 5.76
N TYR A 102 -12.44 8.94 6.69
CA TYR A 102 -12.50 7.60 7.27
C TYR A 102 -13.80 7.34 8.05
N GLU A 103 -14.29 8.33 8.81
CA GLU A 103 -15.60 8.26 9.48
C GLU A 103 -16.74 8.04 8.48
N SER A 104 -16.64 8.65 7.30
CA SER A 104 -17.60 8.48 6.22
C SER A 104 -17.40 7.18 5.42
N PHE A 105 -16.24 6.55 5.50
CA PHE A 105 -15.89 5.37 4.71
C PHE A 105 -15.13 4.34 5.55
N ASP A 106 -15.77 3.84 6.61
CA ASP A 106 -15.16 2.91 7.57
C ASP A 106 -14.55 1.66 6.90
N GLN A 107 -15.20 1.09 5.89
CA GLN A 107 -14.64 -0.03 5.14
C GLN A 107 -13.34 0.34 4.40
N LEU A 108 -13.23 1.56 3.85
CA LEU A 108 -12.00 2.03 3.23
C LEU A 108 -10.91 2.24 4.27
N HIS A 109 -11.26 2.63 5.50
CA HIS A 109 -10.30 2.70 6.61
C HIS A 109 -9.71 1.32 6.92
N HIS A 110 -10.55 0.30 7.05
CA HIS A 110 -10.12 -1.08 7.27
C HIS A 110 -9.24 -1.60 6.13
N THR A 111 -9.63 -1.35 4.88
CA THR A 111 -8.86 -1.74 3.70
C THR A 111 -7.51 -1.00 3.63
N ALA A 112 -7.49 0.31 3.90
CA ALA A 112 -6.27 1.12 3.91
C ALA A 112 -5.28 0.62 4.98
N ARG A 113 -5.79 0.26 6.16
CA ARG A 113 -4.99 -0.36 7.24
C ARG A 113 -4.41 -1.70 6.80
N ALA A 114 -5.22 -2.56 6.21
CA ALA A 114 -4.78 -3.89 5.78
C ALA A 114 -3.71 -3.82 4.67
N LEU A 115 -3.87 -2.91 3.71
CA LEU A 115 -2.91 -2.69 2.63
C LEU A 115 -1.72 -1.81 3.03
N LEU A 116 -1.70 -1.28 4.26
CA LEU A 116 -0.76 -0.25 4.73
C LEU A 116 -0.63 0.92 3.75
N SER A 117 -1.78 1.32 3.18
CA SER A 117 -1.88 2.37 2.17
C SER A 117 -2.76 3.52 2.68
N PRO A 118 -2.22 4.43 3.51
CA PRO A 118 -2.99 5.54 4.05
C PRO A 118 -3.54 6.47 2.96
N ILE A 119 -4.75 6.97 3.18
CA ILE A 119 -5.29 8.14 2.48
C ILE A 119 -4.53 9.37 2.95
N LEU A 120 -3.88 10.06 2.03
CA LEU A 120 -2.99 11.20 2.25
C LEU A 120 -3.74 12.53 2.34
N PHE A 121 -4.80 12.67 1.54
CA PHE A 121 -5.70 13.83 1.53
C PHE A 121 -7.06 13.42 0.99
N ALA A 122 -8.09 14.15 1.38
CA ALA A 122 -9.44 14.03 0.83
C ALA A 122 -10.07 15.42 0.82
N GLU A 123 -10.24 16.01 -0.36
CA GLU A 123 -11.02 17.22 -0.58
C GLU A 123 -12.46 16.77 -0.85
N ASP A 124 -13.23 16.71 0.24
CA ASP A 124 -14.56 16.09 0.30
C ASP A 124 -14.58 14.69 -0.35
N THR A 125 -15.28 14.56 -1.46
CA THR A 125 -15.39 13.35 -2.27
C THR A 125 -14.91 13.54 -3.70
N ASP A 126 -14.34 14.71 -4.01
CA ASP A 126 -13.99 15.09 -5.39
C ASP A 126 -12.54 14.75 -5.72
N ALA A 127 -11.60 14.94 -4.76
CA ALA A 127 -10.20 14.60 -4.94
C ALA A 127 -9.66 13.85 -3.72
N VAL A 128 -9.11 12.65 -3.95
CA VAL A 128 -8.62 11.78 -2.87
C VAL A 128 -7.24 11.24 -3.25
N GLY A 129 -6.30 11.31 -2.31
CA GLY A 129 -4.95 10.80 -2.48
C GLY A 129 -4.67 9.61 -1.56
N THR A 130 -3.95 8.61 -2.04
CA THR A 130 -3.43 7.49 -1.24
C THR A 130 -1.98 7.20 -1.57
N GLY A 131 -1.23 6.67 -0.61
CA GLY A 131 0.16 6.29 -0.81
C GLY A 131 0.53 5.01 -0.05
N ALA A 132 1.60 4.36 -0.49
CA ALA A 132 2.19 3.20 0.18
C ALA A 132 3.68 3.07 -0.20
N LEU A 133 4.42 2.18 0.48
CA LEU A 133 5.73 1.71 -0.02
C LEU A 133 5.52 0.89 -1.29
N ASN A 134 4.71 -0.15 -1.19
CA ASN A 134 4.36 -1.00 -2.31
C ASN A 134 3.49 -0.23 -3.33
N PRO A 135 4.01 0.06 -4.54
CA PRO A 135 3.27 0.82 -5.54
C PRO A 135 1.98 0.12 -6.00
N ILE A 136 1.92 -1.21 -5.88
CA ILE A 136 0.74 -2.01 -6.22
C ILE A 136 -0.34 -1.83 -5.15
N ALA A 137 0.04 -1.82 -3.86
CA ALA A 137 -0.90 -1.55 -2.77
C ALA A 137 -1.57 -0.17 -2.94
N ALA A 138 -0.77 0.86 -3.28
CA ALA A 138 -1.28 2.20 -3.55
C ALA A 138 -2.29 2.24 -4.71
N ARG A 139 -2.06 1.45 -5.78
CA ARG A 139 -2.99 1.35 -6.92
C ARG A 139 -4.28 0.63 -6.54
N ILE A 140 -4.18 -0.49 -5.84
CA ILE A 140 -5.35 -1.25 -5.36
C ILE A 140 -6.20 -0.36 -4.45
N MET A 141 -5.57 0.38 -3.54
CA MET A 141 -6.28 1.30 -2.66
C MET A 141 -6.96 2.43 -3.44
N ALA A 142 -6.31 2.97 -4.48
CA ALA A 142 -6.92 3.99 -5.34
C ALA A 142 -8.17 3.47 -6.07
N ASP A 143 -8.14 2.24 -6.58
CA ASP A 143 -9.30 1.60 -7.20
C ASP A 143 -10.44 1.39 -6.19
N GLU A 144 -10.12 1.01 -4.95
CA GLU A 144 -11.12 0.84 -3.89
C GLU A 144 -11.74 2.18 -3.47
N ILE A 145 -10.95 3.26 -3.39
CA ILE A 145 -11.46 4.62 -3.14
C ILE A 145 -12.44 5.01 -4.24
N LEU A 146 -12.04 4.86 -5.51
CA LEU A 146 -12.87 5.18 -6.66
C LEU A 146 -14.19 4.39 -6.62
N ALA A 147 -14.12 3.09 -6.36
CA ALA A 147 -15.29 2.22 -6.28
C ALA A 147 -16.19 2.54 -5.08
N GLY A 148 -15.60 2.85 -3.92
CA GLY A 148 -16.30 3.17 -2.69
C GLY A 148 -17.07 4.49 -2.78
N VAL A 149 -16.41 5.56 -3.24
CA VAL A 149 -17.03 6.87 -3.42
C VAL A 149 -18.12 6.82 -4.49
N ASN A 150 -17.84 6.21 -5.65
CA ASN A 150 -18.83 6.10 -6.73
C ASN A 150 -20.07 5.31 -6.31
N ARG A 151 -19.92 4.27 -5.48
CA ARG A 151 -21.08 3.53 -4.97
C ARG A 151 -21.95 4.35 -4.03
N ARG A 152 -21.33 5.14 -3.15
CA ARG A 152 -22.05 5.90 -2.12
C ARG A 152 -22.72 7.15 -2.69
N PHE A 153 -22.05 7.84 -3.61
CA PHE A 153 -22.46 9.17 -4.07
C PHE A 153 -22.76 9.25 -5.57
N GLY A 154 -22.48 8.21 -6.36
CA GLY A 154 -22.70 8.22 -7.80
C GLY A 154 -21.74 9.11 -8.58
N ILE A 155 -20.63 9.53 -7.96
CA ILE A 155 -19.61 10.40 -8.56
C ILE A 155 -18.27 9.65 -8.74
N LYS A 156 -17.45 10.12 -9.67
CA LYS A 156 -16.10 9.58 -9.88
C LYS A 156 -15.06 10.57 -9.34
N PRO A 157 -14.48 10.35 -8.14
CA PRO A 157 -13.41 11.19 -7.64
C PRO A 157 -12.20 11.17 -8.58
N PHE A 158 -11.45 12.26 -8.59
CA PHE A 158 -10.07 12.27 -9.03
C PHE A 158 -9.21 11.60 -7.96
N VAL A 159 -8.75 10.37 -8.24
CA VAL A 159 -7.95 9.59 -7.28
C VAL A 159 -6.48 9.59 -7.68
N THR A 160 -5.61 9.97 -6.75
CA THR A 160 -4.15 9.94 -6.93
C THR A 160 -3.54 8.83 -6.08
N SER A 161 -2.73 7.96 -6.69
CA SER A 161 -1.88 6.99 -5.98
C SER A 161 -0.42 7.44 -6.05
N VAL A 162 0.31 7.37 -4.95
CA VAL A 162 1.74 7.74 -4.90
C VAL A 162 2.59 6.67 -4.18
N ARG A 163 3.89 6.68 -4.44
CA ARG A 163 4.89 5.96 -3.63
C ARG A 163 5.37 6.86 -2.52
N MET A 164 5.69 6.26 -1.38
CA MET A 164 6.22 6.96 -0.21
C MET A 164 7.63 6.46 0.10
N ASP A 165 8.43 7.31 0.74
CA ASP A 165 9.64 6.85 1.41
C ASP A 165 9.30 6.14 2.72
N TYR A 166 10.24 5.33 3.21
CA TYR A 166 10.06 4.49 4.40
C TYR A 166 9.73 5.30 5.67
N GLU A 167 10.37 6.46 5.86
CA GLU A 167 10.17 7.29 7.05
C GLU A 167 8.78 7.93 7.05
N SER A 168 8.39 8.57 5.94
CA SER A 168 7.05 9.13 5.76
C SER A 168 5.96 8.07 5.92
N TRP A 169 6.17 6.89 5.33
CA TRP A 169 5.22 5.78 5.39
C TRP A 169 5.07 5.26 6.81
N SER A 170 6.19 4.94 7.49
CA SER A 170 6.18 4.46 8.87
C SER A 170 5.50 5.48 9.79
N PHE A 171 5.79 6.76 9.63
CA PHE A 171 5.11 7.80 10.41
C PHE A 171 3.59 7.83 10.18
N LEU A 172 3.14 7.78 8.92
CA LEU A 172 1.70 7.85 8.61
C LEU A 172 0.94 6.59 8.99
N THR A 173 1.50 5.40 8.81
CA THR A 173 0.81 4.16 9.22
C THR A 173 0.58 4.13 10.73
N ARG A 174 1.55 4.57 11.54
CA ARG A 174 1.35 4.75 12.99
C ARG A 174 0.27 5.79 13.30
N LYS A 175 0.35 6.96 12.66
CA LYS A 175 -0.59 8.07 12.87
C LYS A 175 -2.04 7.72 12.48
N HIS A 176 -2.22 6.98 11.38
CA HIS A 176 -3.53 6.68 10.82
C HIS A 176 -4.15 5.44 11.47
N PHE A 177 -3.34 4.44 11.79
CA PHE A 177 -3.83 3.11 12.15
C PHE A 177 -3.44 2.65 13.57
N GLY A 178 -2.61 3.42 14.29
CA GLY A 178 -2.13 3.06 15.62
C GLY A 178 -1.16 1.87 15.64
N LEU A 179 -0.47 1.63 14.52
CA LEU A 179 0.59 0.63 14.38
C LEU A 179 1.92 1.12 14.99
#